data_AF-A0A7W1ABI7-F1
#
_entry.id   AF-A0A7W1ABI7-F1
#
_cell.length_a   1.000
_cell.length_b   1.000
_cell.length_c   1.000
_cell.angle_alpha   90.00
_cell.angle_beta   90.00
_cell.angle_gamma   90.00
#
_symmetry.space_group_name_H-M   'P 1'
#
loop_
_entity.id
_entity.type
_entity.pdbx_description
1 polymer ?
#
loop_
_entity_poly.entity_id
_entity_poly.type
_entity_poly.pdbx_seq_one_letter_code
_entity_poly.pdbx_strand_id
1 'polypeptide(L)'
;MPRLMLLAVVAFVVVASPAQASEQFGDVDTTLLSLKVNASGEALVSYRKADGVRRDVLVWGAVNALAPDSQRPQVRFRFDYSGGWRTHGRGYARAFQHRCRPYDGPPLALLVAACTAPDGSYWAIQRWQRLLPMRGFDPFKPGHAAHELHLSHWSG
;
A
#
# COMPACT_ATOMS: atom_id res chain seq x y z
N MET A 1 -30.05 24.48 -44.54
CA MET A 1 -29.31 25.32 -43.57
C MET A 1 -29.95 25.12 -42.20
N PRO A 2 -29.23 24.85 -41.09
CA PRO A 2 -27.89 24.29 -40.89
C PRO A 2 -27.93 22.87 -40.28
N ARG A 3 -26.82 22.13 -40.42
CA ARG A 3 -26.55 20.82 -39.81
C ARG A 3 -26.33 21.00 -38.31
N LEU A 4 -27.18 20.46 -37.44
CA LEU A 4 -26.83 20.28 -36.03
C LEU A 4 -25.95 19.03 -35.91
N MET A 5 -24.66 19.28 -35.73
CA MET A 5 -23.64 18.27 -35.43
C MET A 5 -23.73 18.00 -33.92
N LEU A 6 -24.36 16.90 -33.50
CA LEU A 6 -24.29 16.44 -32.12
C LEU A 6 -22.86 15.94 -31.85
N LEU A 7 -22.05 16.73 -31.14
CA LEU A 7 -20.82 16.25 -30.52
C LEU A 7 -21.20 15.39 -29.30
N ALA A 8 -21.09 14.07 -29.44
CA ALA A 8 -21.13 13.16 -28.30
C ALA A 8 -19.82 13.28 -27.51
N VAL A 9 -19.84 14.02 -26.41
CA VAL A 9 -18.73 14.04 -25.45
C VAL A 9 -18.79 12.73 -24.64
N VAL A 10 -17.98 11.75 -25.05
CA VAL A 10 -17.76 10.53 -24.26
C VAL A 10 -16.84 10.89 -23.10
N ALA A 11 -17.40 11.11 -21.92
CA ALA A 11 -16.63 11.28 -20.70
C ALA A 11 -16.03 9.93 -20.29
N PHE A 12 -14.73 9.75 -20.48
CA PHE A 12 -13.99 8.62 -19.91
C PHE A 12 -13.90 8.82 -18.38
N VAL A 13 -14.72 8.09 -17.64
CA VAL A 13 -14.56 7.96 -16.19
C VAL A 13 -13.33 7.08 -15.96
N VAL A 14 -12.23 7.70 -15.53
CA VAL A 14 -11.06 6.96 -15.02
C VAL A 14 -11.46 6.38 -13.66
N VAL A 15 -11.93 5.13 -13.67
CA VAL A 15 -12.17 4.38 -12.43
C VAL A 15 -10.81 4.08 -11.82
N ALA A 16 -10.53 4.61 -10.63
CA ALA A 16 -9.34 4.24 -9.89
C ALA A 16 -9.39 2.74 -9.59
N SER A 17 -8.48 1.96 -10.18
CA SER A 17 -8.41 0.51 -9.94
C SER A 17 -8.10 0.27 -8.46
N PRO A 18 -8.88 -0.56 -7.75
CA PRO A 18 -8.57 -0.88 -6.37
C PRO A 18 -7.24 -1.66 -6.34
N ALA A 19 -6.33 -1.23 -5.47
CA ALA A 19 -5.17 -2.04 -5.13
C ALA A 19 -5.69 -3.31 -4.44
N GLN A 20 -5.58 -4.46 -5.14
CA GLN A 20 -6.40 -5.63 -4.82
C GLN A 20 -6.01 -6.23 -3.46
N ALA A 21 -4.73 -6.47 -3.14
CA ALA A 21 -4.36 -6.81 -1.75
C ALA A 21 -3.97 -5.53 -1.00
N SER A 22 -4.57 -5.26 0.16
CA SER A 22 -4.26 -4.11 1.03
C SER A 22 -4.30 -4.53 2.49
N GLU A 23 -3.25 -4.25 3.26
CA GLU A 23 -3.17 -4.58 4.69
C GLU A 23 -2.52 -3.45 5.50
N GLN A 24 -3.08 -3.17 6.68
CA GLN A 24 -2.58 -2.12 7.56
C GLN A 24 -1.30 -2.53 8.29
N PHE A 25 -0.39 -1.58 8.49
CA PHE A 25 0.66 -1.73 9.51
C PHE A 25 0.07 -1.58 10.91
N GLY A 26 0.72 -2.20 11.91
CA GLY A 26 0.27 -2.11 13.30
C GLY A 26 0.57 -0.78 14.00
N ASP A 27 1.54 -0.01 13.51
CA ASP A 27 1.88 1.30 14.05
C ASP A 27 1.07 2.41 13.33
N VAL A 28 0.53 3.36 14.10
CA VAL A 28 -0.22 4.53 13.58
C VAL A 28 0.60 5.81 13.68
N ASP A 29 0.15 6.86 12.98
CA ASP A 29 0.77 8.19 12.90
C ASP A 29 2.25 8.13 12.50
N THR A 30 2.56 7.20 11.60
CA THR A 30 3.93 6.96 11.13
C THR A 30 4.27 7.84 9.92
N THR A 31 5.57 8.15 9.80
CA THR A 31 6.13 8.82 8.63
C THR A 31 6.88 7.80 7.78
N LEU A 32 6.41 7.57 6.55
CA LEU A 32 7.12 6.71 5.60
C LEU A 32 8.50 7.30 5.28
N LEU A 33 9.53 6.46 5.34
CA LEU A 33 10.90 6.83 4.97
C LEU A 33 11.28 6.26 3.60
N SER A 34 10.91 5.01 3.33
CA SER A 34 11.10 4.41 2.01
C SER A 34 10.25 3.17 1.80
N LEU A 35 9.82 2.96 0.56
CA LEU A 35 9.35 1.67 0.04
C LEU A 35 10.43 1.13 -0.90
N LYS A 36 11.01 -0.03 -0.59
CA LYS A 36 11.91 -0.73 -1.51
C LYS A 36 11.36 -2.09 -1.86
N VAL A 37 11.44 -2.51 -3.13
CA VAL A 37 11.02 -3.85 -3.58
C VAL A 37 12.18 -4.52 -4.31
N ASN A 38 12.41 -5.80 -4.07
CA ASN A 38 13.46 -6.58 -4.74
C ASN A 38 12.88 -7.45 -5.87
N ALA A 39 13.73 -8.24 -6.54
CA ALA A 39 13.31 -9.13 -7.63
C ALA A 39 12.64 -10.43 -7.14
N SER A 40 12.62 -10.69 -5.83
CA SER A 40 12.07 -11.90 -5.21
C SER A 40 10.62 -11.74 -4.75
N GLY A 41 9.97 -10.60 -5.05
CA GLY A 41 8.61 -10.31 -4.59
C GLY A 41 8.52 -9.92 -3.11
N GLU A 42 9.60 -9.34 -2.57
CA GLU A 42 9.63 -8.84 -1.20
C GLU A 42 9.76 -7.31 -1.20
N ALA A 43 9.17 -6.67 -0.20
CA ALA A 43 9.28 -5.24 0.06
C ALA A 43 9.96 -4.99 1.40
N LEU A 44 10.94 -4.09 1.45
CA LEU A 44 11.44 -3.49 2.67
C LEU A 44 10.81 -2.11 2.85
N VAL A 45 9.95 -1.99 3.86
CA VAL A 45 9.28 -0.75 4.22
C VAL A 45 9.94 -0.15 5.44
N SER A 46 10.48 1.06 5.28
CA SER A 46 11.09 1.81 6.37
C SER A 46 10.15 2.95 6.76
N TYR A 47 9.85 3.08 8.04
CA TYR A 47 9.05 4.18 8.57
C TYR A 47 9.57 4.65 9.94
N ARG A 48 9.15 5.84 10.33
CA ARG A 48 9.36 6.41 11.66
C ARG A 48 8.03 6.34 12.42
N LYS A 49 8.04 5.73 13.60
CA LYS A 49 6.90 5.73 14.52
C LYS A 49 6.64 7.13 15.10
N ALA A 50 5.47 7.32 15.70
CA ALA A 50 5.10 8.55 16.39
C ALA A 50 6.08 8.92 17.53
N ASP A 51 6.67 7.94 18.20
CA ASP A 51 7.70 8.14 19.23
C ASP A 51 9.11 8.43 18.66
N GLY A 52 9.23 8.60 17.34
CA GLY A 52 10.49 8.91 16.65
C GLY A 52 11.35 7.69 16.29
N VAL A 53 11.02 6.49 16.78
CA VAL A 53 11.81 5.28 16.53
C VAL A 53 11.63 4.82 15.08
N ARG A 54 12.75 4.58 14.38
CA ARG A 54 12.75 3.98 13.05
C ARG A 54 12.45 2.48 13.12
N ARG A 55 11.66 1.99 12.16
CA ARG A 55 11.47 0.57 11.88
C ARG A 55 11.76 0.28 10.42
N ASP A 56 12.37 -0.88 10.18
CA ASP A 56 12.50 -1.49 8.86
C ASP A 56 11.74 -2.82 8.91
N VAL A 57 10.76 -2.99 8.03
CA VAL A 57 9.86 -4.14 8.02
C VAL A 57 9.97 -4.82 6.66
N LEU A 58 10.37 -6.10 6.67
CA LEU A 58 10.35 -6.92 5.46
C LEU A 58 8.93 -7.49 5.28
N VAL A 59 8.36 -7.38 4.09
CA VAL A 59 6.98 -7.75 3.78
C VAL A 59 6.89 -8.53 2.48
N TRP A 60 6.13 -9.62 2.45
CA TRP A 60 5.96 -10.46 1.25
C TRP A 60 4.71 -11.35 1.33
N GLY A 61 4.43 -12.09 0.25
CA GLY A 61 3.53 -13.24 0.28
C GLY A 61 2.06 -13.01 -0.08
N ALA A 62 1.63 -11.76 -0.28
CA ALA A 62 0.31 -11.44 -0.84
C ALA A 62 0.45 -10.66 -2.14
N VAL A 63 -0.30 -11.10 -3.16
CA VAL A 63 -0.54 -10.40 -4.43
C VAL A 63 -2.00 -10.60 -4.76
N ASN A 64 -2.75 -9.53 -5.04
CA ASN A 64 -4.19 -9.54 -5.35
C ASN A 64 -5.09 -10.15 -4.26
N ALA A 65 -6.02 -9.38 -3.68
CA ALA A 65 -7.05 -9.99 -2.85
C ALA A 65 -7.90 -10.96 -3.66
N LEU A 66 -8.29 -12.03 -3.01
CA LEU A 66 -9.34 -12.90 -3.49
C LEU A 66 -10.68 -12.18 -3.35
N ALA A 67 -11.56 -12.40 -4.33
CA ALA A 67 -12.96 -12.06 -4.20
C ALA A 67 -13.53 -12.70 -2.91
N PRO A 68 -14.44 -12.01 -2.19
CA PRO A 68 -15.02 -12.54 -0.97
C PRO A 68 -15.60 -13.94 -1.18
N ASP A 69 -15.11 -14.90 -0.41
CA ASP A 69 -15.48 -16.32 -0.48
C ASP A 69 -15.46 -16.90 0.94
N SER A 70 -16.48 -17.67 1.29
CA SER A 70 -16.57 -18.32 2.60
C SER A 70 -15.69 -19.56 2.73
N GLN A 71 -15.19 -20.11 1.60
CA GLN A 71 -14.46 -21.38 1.58
C GLN A 71 -12.94 -21.22 1.50
N ARG A 72 -12.45 -20.07 1.03
CA ARG A 72 -11.02 -19.83 0.83
C ARG A 72 -10.54 -18.68 1.73
N PRO A 73 -9.45 -18.88 2.49
CA PRO A 73 -8.89 -17.79 3.27
C PRO A 73 -8.34 -16.71 2.34
N GLN A 74 -8.51 -15.44 2.75
CA GLN A 74 -7.93 -14.30 2.05
C GLN A 74 -6.39 -14.40 2.01
N VAL A 75 -5.77 -13.93 0.92
CA VAL A 75 -4.31 -13.77 0.87
C VAL A 75 -3.87 -12.71 1.88
N ARG A 76 -2.71 -12.93 2.53
CA ARG A 76 -2.22 -12.03 3.58
C ARG A 76 -0.73 -11.79 3.45
N PHE A 77 -0.30 -10.59 3.82
CA PHE A 77 1.12 -10.30 3.89
C PHE A 77 1.73 -11.00 5.10
N ARG A 78 3.00 -11.36 4.95
CA ARG A 78 3.87 -11.76 6.05
C ARG A 78 4.72 -10.55 6.40
N PHE A 79 4.77 -10.19 7.68
CA PHE A 79 5.55 -9.08 8.17
C PHE A 79 6.68 -9.57 9.07
N ASP A 80 7.91 -9.21 8.73
CA ASP A 80 9.07 -9.33 9.62
C ASP A 80 9.54 -7.95 10.06
N TYR A 81 9.09 -7.55 11.26
CA TYR A 81 9.47 -6.30 11.94
C TYR A 81 10.92 -6.24 12.42
N SER A 82 11.74 -7.27 12.18
CA SER A 82 13.19 -7.26 12.42
C SER A 82 14.01 -6.85 11.19
N GLY A 83 13.36 -6.40 10.11
CA GLY A 83 14.03 -6.02 8.87
C GLY A 83 14.62 -7.22 8.11
N GLY A 84 14.03 -8.41 8.28
CA GLY A 84 14.47 -9.65 7.64
C GLY A 84 15.46 -10.49 8.44
N TRP A 85 15.82 -10.10 9.67
CA TRP A 85 16.69 -10.92 10.52
C TRP A 85 16.03 -12.25 10.90
N ARG A 86 14.75 -12.23 11.28
CA ARG A 86 14.00 -13.44 11.61
C ARG A 86 13.83 -14.34 10.39
N THR A 87 13.58 -13.76 9.22
CA THR A 87 13.38 -14.52 7.98
C THR A 87 14.68 -15.10 7.40
N HIS A 88 15.78 -14.34 7.41
CA HIS A 88 17.02 -14.72 6.71
C HIS A 88 18.23 -14.99 7.62
N GLY A 89 18.10 -14.82 8.95
CA GLY A 89 19.17 -15.06 9.91
C GLY A 89 20.37 -14.11 9.83
N ARG A 90 20.23 -12.97 9.13
CA ARG A 90 21.30 -11.99 8.89
C ARG A 90 20.74 -10.58 8.72
N GLY A 91 21.63 -9.58 8.66
CA GLY A 91 21.29 -8.16 8.48
C GLY A 91 20.71 -7.82 7.09
N TYR A 92 19.58 -8.42 6.75
CA TYR A 92 18.98 -8.43 5.42
C TYR A 92 18.59 -7.04 4.93
N ALA A 93 17.99 -6.21 5.79
CA ALA A 93 17.62 -4.83 5.47
C ALA A 93 18.79 -3.99 4.91
N ARG A 94 20.03 -4.20 5.40
CA ARG A 94 21.22 -3.45 4.94
C ARG A 94 21.64 -3.84 3.52
N ALA A 95 21.49 -5.11 3.17
CA ALA A 95 21.82 -5.64 1.86
C ALA A 95 20.65 -5.59 0.87
N PHE A 96 19.49 -5.07 1.30
CA PHE A 96 18.27 -5.07 0.51
C PHE A 96 18.40 -4.16 -0.72
N GLN A 97 18.31 -4.75 -1.90
CA GLN A 97 18.45 -4.04 -3.16
C GLN A 97 17.08 -3.66 -3.71
N HIS A 98 16.88 -2.36 -3.93
CA HIS A 98 15.72 -1.84 -4.65
C HIS A 98 15.86 -2.13 -6.14
N ARG A 99 14.84 -2.75 -6.75
CA ARG A 99 14.78 -3.08 -8.17
C ARG A 99 13.55 -2.51 -8.88
N CYS A 100 12.72 -1.80 -8.13
CA CYS A 100 11.51 -1.18 -8.63
C CYS A 100 11.85 -0.04 -9.61
N ARG A 101 10.96 0.15 -10.59
CA ARG A 101 10.92 1.31 -11.48
C ARG A 101 9.91 2.33 -10.94
N PRO A 102 9.95 3.59 -11.41
CA PRO A 102 8.88 4.53 -11.12
C PRO A 102 7.51 3.91 -11.42
N TYR A 103 6.54 4.18 -10.56
CA TYR A 103 5.18 3.69 -10.72
C TYR A 103 4.56 4.19 -12.02
N ASP A 104 4.07 3.26 -12.83
CA ASP A 104 3.42 3.51 -14.14
C ASP A 104 1.97 3.02 -14.19
N GLY A 105 1.38 2.68 -13.04
CA GLY A 105 -0.01 2.25 -12.94
C GLY A 105 -1.02 3.40 -12.85
N PRO A 106 -2.32 3.07 -12.67
CA PRO A 106 -3.39 4.06 -12.60
C PRO A 106 -3.27 4.98 -11.37
N PRO A 107 -3.90 6.18 -11.38
CA PRO A 107 -3.92 7.05 -10.21
C PRO A 107 -4.47 6.34 -8.96
N LEU A 108 -3.77 6.50 -7.83
CA LEU A 108 -4.13 5.89 -6.55
C LEU A 108 -4.57 6.96 -5.55
N ALA A 109 -5.71 6.75 -4.91
CA ALA A 109 -6.15 7.58 -3.81
C ALA A 109 -5.21 7.40 -2.60
N LEU A 110 -5.02 8.47 -1.84
CA LEU A 110 -4.26 8.45 -0.58
C LEU A 110 -2.81 7.96 -0.72
N LEU A 111 -2.25 8.06 -1.93
CA LEU A 111 -0.92 7.58 -2.26
C LEU A 111 0.17 8.32 -1.46
N VAL A 112 1.06 7.54 -0.84
CA VAL A 112 2.28 8.05 -0.20
C VAL A 112 3.51 7.68 -1.01
N ALA A 113 3.60 6.43 -1.46
CA ALA A 113 4.65 5.94 -2.33
C ALA A 113 4.14 4.75 -3.12
N ALA A 114 4.60 4.59 -4.36
CA ALA A 114 4.36 3.39 -5.15
C ALA A 114 5.53 3.12 -6.08
N CYS A 115 5.64 1.89 -6.55
CA CYS A 115 6.59 1.52 -7.59
C CYS A 115 6.11 0.30 -8.38
N THR A 116 6.65 0.16 -9.59
CA THR A 116 6.42 -1.00 -10.46
C THR A 116 7.59 -1.97 -10.30
N ALA A 117 7.30 -3.17 -9.82
CA ALA A 117 8.29 -4.22 -9.58
C ALA A 117 8.81 -4.82 -10.90
N PRO A 118 9.96 -5.51 -10.89
CA PRO A 118 10.54 -6.10 -12.10
C PRO A 118 9.65 -7.12 -12.83
N ASP A 119 8.75 -7.78 -12.11
CA ASP A 119 7.78 -8.73 -12.64
C ASP A 119 6.51 -8.06 -13.21
N GLY A 120 6.45 -6.72 -13.19
CA GLY A 120 5.31 -5.93 -13.67
C GLY A 120 4.21 -5.73 -12.62
N SER A 121 4.35 -6.29 -11.42
CA SER A 121 3.41 -6.04 -10.32
C SER A 121 3.61 -4.65 -9.70
N TYR A 122 2.58 -4.17 -9.02
CA TYR A 122 2.54 -2.85 -8.40
C TYR A 122 2.57 -2.95 -6.89
N TRP A 123 3.44 -2.16 -6.26
CA TRP A 123 3.48 -1.99 -4.81
C TRP A 123 3.12 -0.56 -4.45
N ALA A 124 2.26 -0.36 -3.46
CA ALA A 124 1.90 0.96 -2.97
C ALA A 124 1.80 1.02 -1.45
N ILE A 125 2.10 2.20 -0.91
CA ILE A 125 1.78 2.61 0.45
C ILE A 125 0.72 3.71 0.36
N GLN A 126 -0.38 3.51 1.07
CA GLN A 126 -1.47 4.49 1.17
C GLN A 126 -1.65 4.93 2.63
N ARG A 127 -2.04 6.19 2.84
CA ARG A 127 -2.29 6.74 4.18
C ARG A 127 -3.78 6.90 4.42
N TRP A 128 -4.31 6.13 5.37
CA TRP A 128 -5.73 6.08 5.67
C TRP A 128 -6.05 6.71 7.02
N GLN A 129 -7.17 7.40 7.12
CA GLN A 129 -7.75 7.87 8.39
C GLN A 129 -9.13 7.26 8.55
N ARG A 130 -9.22 6.07 9.15
CA ARG A 130 -10.49 5.30 9.20
C ARG A 130 -11.21 5.40 10.53
N LEU A 131 -10.47 5.59 11.63
CA LEU A 131 -11.02 5.53 12.99
C LEU A 131 -11.55 6.89 13.45
N LEU A 132 -12.49 7.47 12.68
CA LEU A 132 -13.22 8.66 13.10
C LEU A 132 -14.50 8.28 13.86
N PRO A 133 -14.94 9.09 14.84
CA PRO A 133 -16.25 8.94 15.42
C PRO A 133 -17.35 8.93 14.35
N MET A 134 -18.30 8.01 14.48
CA MET A 134 -19.50 8.04 13.63
C MET A 134 -20.32 9.30 13.94
N ARG A 135 -21.10 9.78 12.96
CA ARG A 135 -22.03 10.92 13.10
C ARG A 135 -21.37 12.31 13.23
N GLY A 136 -20.09 12.44 12.89
CA GLY A 136 -19.43 13.75 12.80
C GLY A 136 -19.02 14.38 14.13
N PHE A 137 -18.97 13.59 15.21
CA PHE A 137 -18.40 14.06 16.48
C PHE A 137 -16.89 14.27 16.37
N ASP A 138 -16.36 15.22 17.14
CA ASP A 138 -14.92 15.42 17.27
C ASP A 138 -14.23 14.20 17.91
N PRO A 139 -12.96 13.91 17.55
CA PRO A 139 -12.18 12.84 18.17
C PRO A 139 -12.07 12.98 19.69
N PHE A 140 -12.53 11.98 20.45
CA PHE A 140 -12.56 12.00 21.93
C PHE A 140 -11.84 10.82 22.62
N LYS A 141 -11.21 9.91 21.86
CA LYS A 141 -10.44 8.77 22.39
C LYS A 141 -9.06 8.68 21.75
N PRO A 142 -8.07 8.12 22.46
CA PRO A 142 -6.80 7.76 21.83
C PRO A 142 -7.03 6.87 20.60
N GLY A 143 -6.30 7.15 19.53
CA GLY A 143 -6.44 6.44 18.25
C GLY A 143 -7.57 6.93 17.36
N HIS A 144 -8.52 7.75 17.86
CA HIS A 144 -9.42 8.45 16.96
C HIS A 144 -8.63 9.44 16.09
N ALA A 145 -9.01 9.53 14.81
CA ALA A 145 -8.33 10.36 13.81
C ALA A 145 -6.86 9.98 13.53
N ALA A 146 -6.36 8.86 14.07
CA ALA A 146 -5.02 8.38 13.76
C ALA A 146 -4.89 7.98 12.28
N HIS A 147 -3.70 8.21 11.72
CA HIS A 147 -3.38 7.84 10.35
C HIS A 147 -2.67 6.49 10.29
N GLU A 148 -3.20 5.58 9.51
CA GLU A 148 -2.66 4.25 9.26
C GLU A 148 -1.87 4.24 7.94
N LEU A 149 -0.75 3.51 7.89
CA LEU A 149 -0.16 3.11 6.62
C LEU A 149 -0.75 1.77 6.21
N HIS A 150 -1.15 1.66 4.95
CA HIS A 150 -1.60 0.42 4.32
C HIS A 150 -0.65 0.07 3.19
N LEU A 151 -0.19 -1.18 3.18
CA LEU A 151 0.60 -1.73 2.08
C LEU A 151 -0.32 -2.45 1.12
N SER A 152 -0.14 -2.18 -0.16
CA SER A 152 -0.88 -2.83 -1.21
C SER A 152 0.03 -3.46 -2.26
N HIS A 153 -0.36 -4.62 -2.79
CA HIS A 153 0.35 -5.35 -3.84
C HIS A 153 -0.60 -6.05 -4.81
N TRP A 154 -0.49 -5.75 -6.10
CA TRP A 154 -1.37 -6.31 -7.11
C TRP A 154 -0.69 -6.44 -8.47
N SER A 155 -1.29 -7.21 -9.36
CA SER A 155 -0.85 -7.40 -10.74
C SER A 155 -2.05 -7.47 -11.68
N GLY A 156 -1.79 -7.27 -12.98
CA GLY A 156 -2.82 -7.13 -14.02
C GLY A 156 -3.26 -5.68 -14.21
#